data_AF-F4MWC8-F1
#
_entry.id   AF-F4MWC8-F1
#
_cell.length_a   1.000
_cell.length_b   1.000
_cell.length_c   1.000
_cell.angle_alpha   90.00
_cell.angle_beta   90.00
_cell.angle_gamma   90.00
#
_symmetry.space_group_name_H-M   'P 1'
#
loop_
_entity.id
_entity.type
_entity.pdbx_description
1 polymer ?
#
loop_
_entity_poly.entity_id
_entity_poly.type
_entity_poly.pdbx_seq_one_letter_code
_entity_poly.pdbx_strand_id
1 'polypeptide(L)'
;MKLSKLPKDQIETQVAEAAKILELEDLLDRLPRQLSGGQAQRVAVGRAIVKKPDVFLFDEPLSNLDAKLRASMRIRISDLHKQLKKAVKQQPQFTLPTTRLKQ
;
A
#
# COMPACT_ATOMS: atom_id res chain seq x y z
N MET A 1 -15.69 -10.23 5.02
CA MET A 1 -14.82 -9.45 4.10
C MET A 1 -15.36 -9.59 2.70
N LYS A 2 -15.80 -8.50 2.04
CA LYS A 2 -16.17 -8.56 0.62
C LYS A 2 -14.86 -8.67 -0.17
N LEU A 3 -14.64 -9.82 -0.81
CA LEU A 3 -13.56 -9.97 -1.79
C LEU A 3 -13.97 -9.12 -2.99
N SER A 4 -13.30 -7.98 -3.19
CA SER A 4 -13.54 -7.13 -4.36
C SER A 4 -13.35 -7.99 -5.61
N LYS A 5 -14.41 -8.15 -6.42
CA LYS A 5 -14.36 -8.89 -7.69
C LYS A 5 -13.65 -8.04 -8.76
N LEU A 6 -12.38 -7.72 -8.52
CA LEU A 6 -11.55 -7.04 -9.50
C LEU A 6 -11.20 -8.03 -10.63
N PRO A 7 -11.17 -7.58 -11.90
CA PRO A 7 -10.66 -8.38 -13.01
C PRO A 7 -9.22 -8.83 -12.76
N LYS A 8 -8.86 -10.04 -13.23
CA LYS A 8 -7.54 -10.64 -13.01
C LYS A 8 -6.40 -9.72 -13.47
N ASP A 9 -6.56 -9.10 -14.62
CA ASP A 9 -5.56 -8.19 -15.22
C ASP A 9 -5.29 -6.97 -14.33
N GLN A 10 -6.34 -6.43 -13.68
CA GLN A 10 -6.19 -5.32 -12.75
C GLN A 10 -5.51 -5.75 -11.44
N ILE A 11 -5.69 -6.99 -11.01
CA ILE A 11 -4.99 -7.53 -9.84
C ILE A 11 -3.50 -7.67 -10.19
N GLU A 12 -3.18 -8.29 -11.32
CA GLU A 12 -1.80 -8.49 -11.77
C GLU A 12 -1.06 -7.15 -11.92
N THR A 13 -1.70 -6.15 -12.51
CA THR A 13 -1.14 -4.81 -12.66
C THR A 13 -0.82 -4.17 -11.30
N GLN A 14 -1.77 -4.23 -10.35
CA GLN A 14 -1.58 -3.64 -9.02
C GLN A 14 -0.53 -4.38 -8.18
N VAL A 15 -0.46 -5.71 -8.32
CA VAL A 15 0.55 -6.53 -7.67
C VAL A 15 1.94 -6.22 -8.23
N ALA A 16 2.07 -6.09 -9.56
CA ALA A 16 3.33 -5.75 -10.21
C ALA A 16 3.84 -4.36 -9.78
N GLU A 17 2.96 -3.35 -9.74
CA GLU A 17 3.31 -2.01 -9.26
C GLU A 17 3.79 -2.03 -7.80
N ALA A 18 3.07 -2.73 -6.92
CA ALA A 18 3.45 -2.86 -5.52
C ALA A 18 4.78 -3.60 -5.35
N ALA A 19 5.01 -4.66 -6.14
CA ALA A 19 6.23 -5.45 -6.10
C ALA A 19 7.45 -4.62 -6.52
N LYS A 20 7.32 -3.80 -7.56
CA LYS A 20 8.37 -2.88 -8.02
C LYS A 20 8.73 -1.84 -6.96
N ILE A 21 7.72 -1.25 -6.30
CA ILE A 21 7.94 -0.28 -5.22
C ILE A 21 8.68 -0.94 -4.06
N LEU A 22 8.35 -2.19 -3.73
CA LEU A 22 8.87 -2.85 -2.54
C LEU A 22 10.10 -3.73 -2.78
N GLU A 23 10.64 -3.75 -4.00
CA GLU A 23 11.75 -4.62 -4.41
C GLU A 23 11.45 -6.10 -4.12
N LEU A 24 10.28 -6.55 -4.58
CA LEU A 24 9.77 -7.91 -4.43
C LEU A 24 9.57 -8.65 -5.77
N GLU A 25 9.96 -8.04 -6.90
CA GLU A 25 9.74 -8.59 -8.25
C GLU A 25 10.28 -10.03 -8.37
N ASP A 26 11.50 -10.28 -7.92
CA ASP A 26 12.15 -11.61 -7.95
C ASP A 26 11.61 -12.60 -6.90
N LEU A 27 10.66 -12.16 -6.06
CA LEU A 27 10.15 -12.92 -4.93
C LEU A 27 8.66 -13.29 -5.08
N LEU A 28 8.02 -12.91 -6.18
CA LEU A 28 6.58 -13.11 -6.40
C LEU A 28 6.15 -14.58 -6.36
N ASP A 29 6.99 -15.48 -6.86
CA ASP A 29 6.71 -16.92 -6.91
C ASP A 29 7.09 -17.66 -5.61
N ARG A 30 7.71 -16.96 -4.65
CA ARG A 30 8.19 -17.58 -3.42
C ARG A 30 7.08 -17.75 -2.41
N LEU A 31 7.07 -18.91 -1.75
CA LEU A 31 6.18 -19.19 -0.64
C LEU A 31 6.60 -18.39 0.59
N PRO A 32 5.67 -18.02 1.50
CA PRO A 32 5.99 -17.26 2.71
C PRO A 32 7.11 -17.86 3.57
N ARG A 33 7.23 -19.19 3.56
CA ARG A 33 8.26 -19.96 4.29
C ARG A 33 9.68 -19.76 3.75
N GLN A 34 9.81 -19.28 2.51
CA GLN A 34 11.08 -19.08 1.80
C GLN A 34 11.56 -17.61 1.86
N LEU A 35 10.83 -16.76 2.58
CA LEU A 35 11.13 -15.34 2.72
C LEU A 35 11.90 -15.06 4.01
N SER A 36 12.85 -14.15 3.96
CA SER A 36 13.45 -13.57 5.16
C SER A 36 12.43 -12.72 5.93
N GLY A 37 12.70 -12.44 7.21
CA GLY A 37 11.81 -11.59 8.03
C GLY A 37 11.57 -10.21 7.41
N GLY A 38 12.60 -9.59 6.83
CA GLY A 38 12.48 -8.32 6.11
C GLY A 38 11.67 -8.44 4.81
N GLN A 39 11.82 -9.54 4.07
CA GLN A 39 11.00 -9.80 2.88
C GLN A 39 9.53 -9.99 3.23
N ALA A 40 9.23 -10.75 4.29
CA ALA A 40 7.87 -10.97 4.77
C ALA A 40 7.20 -9.67 5.24
N GLN A 41 7.93 -8.79 5.94
CA GLN A 41 7.43 -7.45 6.30
C GLN A 41 7.06 -6.62 5.07
N ARG A 42 7.94 -6.61 4.06
CA ARG A 42 7.65 -5.90 2.80
C ARG A 42 6.41 -6.47 2.10
N VAL A 43 6.24 -7.79 2.05
CA VAL A 43 5.02 -8.42 1.51
C VAL A 43 3.77 -7.96 2.28
N ALA A 44 3.84 -7.86 3.61
CA ALA A 44 2.73 -7.36 4.42
C ALA A 44 2.37 -5.90 4.08
N VAL A 45 3.38 -5.05 3.86
CA VAL A 45 3.19 -3.66 3.40
C VAL A 45 2.56 -3.64 2.00
N GLY A 46 3.04 -4.47 1.07
CA GLY A 46 2.49 -4.58 -0.29
C GLY A 46 1.01 -4.98 -0.30
N ARG A 47 0.64 -5.94 0.55
CA ARG A 47 -0.77 -6.36 0.71
C ARG A 47 -1.68 -5.21 1.17
N ALA A 48 -1.16 -4.27 1.96
CA ALA A 48 -1.92 -3.09 2.36
C ALA A 48 -2.04 -2.08 1.21
N ILE A 49 -0.96 -1.85 0.46
CA ILE A 49 -0.90 -0.90 -0.66
C ILE A 49 -1.87 -1.29 -1.79
N VAL A 50 -1.90 -2.56 -2.18
CA VAL A 50 -2.77 -3.06 -3.27
C VAL A 50 -4.25 -2.81 -2.98
N LYS A 51 -4.64 -2.73 -1.70
CA LYS A 51 -6.03 -2.46 -1.31
C LYS A 51 -6.46 -1.00 -1.40
N LYS A 52 -5.51 -0.07 -1.60
CA LYS A 52 -5.76 1.38 -1.71
C LYS A 52 -6.74 1.92 -0.64
N PRO A 53 -6.49 1.67 0.67
CA PRO A 53 -7.32 2.22 1.73
C PRO A 53 -7.16 3.75 1.83
N ASP A 54 -8.18 4.43 2.36
CA ASP A 54 -8.13 5.88 2.61
C ASP A 54 -7.10 6.25 3.69
N VAL A 55 -6.83 5.33 4.62
CA VAL A 55 -5.91 5.51 5.74
C VAL A 55 -5.00 4.29 5.87
N PHE A 56 -3.70 4.53 6.03
CA PHE A 56 -2.71 3.51 6.34
C PHE A 56 -2.26 3.64 7.79
N LEU A 57 -2.34 2.54 8.54
CA LEU A 57 -1.69 2.39 9.84
C LEU A 57 -0.58 1.35 9.68
N PHE A 58 0.65 1.74 9.97
CA PHE A 58 1.79 0.85 9.96
C PHE A 58 2.34 0.73 11.38
N ASP A 59 2.45 -0.49 11.89
CA ASP A 59 3.06 -0.79 13.17
C ASP A 59 4.43 -1.45 12.93
N GLU A 60 5.49 -0.77 13.32
CA GLU A 60 6.89 -1.15 13.07
C GLU A 60 7.19 -1.77 11.68
N PRO A 61 6.76 -1.15 10.56
CA PRO A 61 6.76 -1.80 9.24
C PRO A 61 8.15 -2.13 8.69
N LEU A 62 9.21 -1.54 9.28
CA LEU A 62 10.57 -1.63 8.79
C LEU A 62 11.59 -2.10 9.85
N SER A 63 11.12 -2.73 10.93
CA SER A 63 11.99 -3.14 12.04
C SER A 63 12.99 -4.23 11.62
N ASN A 64 12.59 -5.18 10.76
CA ASN A 64 13.41 -6.32 10.36
C ASN A 64 14.30 -6.08 9.12
N LEU A 65 14.50 -4.82 8.69
CA LEU A 65 15.37 -4.50 7.55
C LEU A 65 16.74 -3.98 8.00
N ASP A 66 17.76 -4.20 7.18
CA ASP A 66 19.07 -3.56 7.37
C ASP A 66 18.97 -2.03 7.19
N ALA A 67 20.00 -1.30 7.63
CA ALA A 67 19.99 0.17 7.61
C ALA A 67 19.84 0.78 6.21
N LYS A 68 20.49 0.20 5.20
CA LYS A 68 20.46 0.69 3.81
C LYS A 68 19.09 0.49 3.21
N LEU A 69 18.54 -0.70 3.36
CA LEU A 69 17.23 -1.07 2.85
C LEU A 69 16.11 -0.33 3.59
N ARG A 70 16.23 -0.14 4.91
CA ARG A 70 15.29 0.67 5.71
C ARG A 70 15.24 2.11 5.22
N ALA A 71 16.39 2.76 5.01
CA ALA A 71 16.43 4.13 4.50
C ALA A 71 15.76 4.24 3.12
N SER A 72 16.06 3.29 2.25
CA SER A 72 15.53 3.24 0.89
C SER A 72 14.02 2.98 0.84
N MET A 73 13.51 2.10 1.70
CA MET A 73 12.08 1.83 1.81
C MET A 73 11.31 3.01 2.42
N ARG A 74 11.90 3.72 3.39
CA ARG A 74 11.30 4.93 3.97
C ARG A 74 11.05 6.01 2.90
N ILE A 75 11.99 6.21 1.99
CA ILE A 75 11.85 7.16 0.88
C ILE A 75 10.69 6.73 -0.02
N ARG A 76 10.69 5.46 -0.46
CA ARG A 76 9.62 4.92 -1.32
C ARG A 76 8.23 5.01 -0.72
N ILE A 77 8.06 4.64 0.55
CA ILE A 77 6.76 4.74 1.23
C ILE A 77 6.32 6.21 1.32
N SER A 78 7.24 7.14 1.58
CA SER A 78 6.95 8.58 1.60
C SER A 78 6.49 9.09 0.23
N ASP A 79 7.15 8.65 -0.85
CA ASP A 79 6.80 9.06 -2.20
C ASP A 79 5.47 8.43 -2.67
N LEU A 80 5.21 7.17 -2.31
CA LEU A 80 3.93 6.52 -2.51
C LEU A 80 2.80 7.29 -1.80
N HIS A 81 3.01 7.69 -0.54
CA HIS A 81 2.04 8.49 0.21
C HIS A 81 1.72 9.82 -0.48
N LYS A 82 2.73 10.49 -1.04
CA LYS A 82 2.53 11.73 -1.83
C LYS A 82 1.73 11.47 -3.11
N GLN A 83 2.01 10.37 -3.82
CA GLN A 83 1.28 9.98 -5.03
C GLN A 83 -0.18 9.67 -4.72
N LEU A 84 -0.44 8.88 -3.68
CA LEU A 84 -1.80 8.55 -3.23
C LEU A 84 -2.55 9.81 -2.78
N LYS A 85 -1.92 10.72 -2.03
CA LYS A 85 -2.53 12.02 -1.68
C LYS A 85 -2.89 12.86 -2.92
N LYS A 86 -2.06 12.85 -3.97
CA LYS A 86 -2.37 13.55 -5.23
C LYS A 86 -3.56 12.93 -5.95
N ALA A 87 -3.66 11.60 -5.95
CA ALA A 87 -4.80 10.89 -6.53
C ALA A 87 -6.10 11.16 -5.75
N VAL A 88 -6.05 11.18 -4.40
CA VAL A 88 -7.22 11.48 -3.56
C VAL A 88 -7.67 12.94 -3.68
N LYS A 89 -6.77 13.90 -3.90
CA LYS A 89 -7.13 15.31 -4.17
C LYS A 89 -7.99 15.52 -5.43
N GLN A 90 -8.08 14.53 -6.31
CA GLN A 90 -8.92 14.58 -7.51
C GLN A 90 -10.35 14.03 -7.29
N GLN A 91 -10.66 13.51 -6.09
CA GLN A 91 -12.04 13.19 -5.73
C GLN A 91 -12.75 14.46 -5.27
N PRO A 92 -13.93 14.79 -5.82
CA PRO A 92 -14.69 15.95 -5.37
C PRO A 92 -14.98 15.81 -3.88
N GLN A 93 -14.63 16.82 -3.10
CA GLN A 93 -14.95 16.90 -1.68
C GLN A 93 -16.46 16.67 -1.53
N PHE A 94 -16.82 15.54 -0.92
CA PHE A 94 -18.17 15.32 -0.45
C PHE A 94 -18.36 16.26 0.74
N THR A 95 -18.83 17.49 0.47
CA THR A 95 -19.26 18.42 1.49
C THR A 95 -20.46 17.78 2.19
N LEU A 96 -20.31 17.47 3.48
CA LEU A 96 -21.44 17.11 4.32
C LEU A 96 -22.48 18.24 4.20
N PRO A 97 -23.73 17.95 3.81
CA PRO A 97 -24.75 18.99 3.80
C PRO A 97 -24.99 19.41 5.26
N THR A 98 -24.57 20.62 5.59
CA THR A 98 -24.98 21.28 6.83
C THR A 98 -26.47 21.57 6.72
N THR A 99 -27.30 20.58 7.03
CA THR A 99 -28.74 20.77 7.14
C THR A 99 -28.99 21.80 8.22
N ARG A 100 -29.46 22.98 7.79
CA ARG A 100 -30.03 24.02 8.65
C ARG A 100 -31.03 23.39 9.60
N LEU A 101 -30.71 23.36 10.88
CA LEU A 101 -31.72 23.41 11.94
C LEU A 101 -32.30 24.82 11.94
N LYS A 102 -33.36 25.02 11.15
CA LYS A 102 -34.40 26.00 11.48
C LYS A 102 -35.40 25.28 12.37
N GLN A 103 -35.35 25.53 13.68
CA GLN A 103 -36.50 25.83 14.54
C GLN A 103 -35.99 26.68 15.69
#